data_AF-A0A0F7S7W1-F1
#
_entry.id   AF-A0A0F7S7W1-F1
#
_cell.length_a   1.000
_cell.length_b   1.000
_cell.length_c   1.000
_cell.angle_alpha   90.00
_cell.angle_beta   90.00
_cell.angle_gamma   90.00
#
_symmetry.space_group_name_H-M   'P 1'
#
loop_
_entity.id
_entity.type
_entity.pdbx_description
1 polymer ?
#
loop_
_entity_poly.entity_id
_entity_poly.type
_entity_poly.pdbx_seq_one_letter_code
_entity_poly.pdbx_strand_id
1 'polypeptide(L)'
;MYDEATKHLSMLDLEIRQFRDQQSGQHVLALVNTKADKLIQGATRYTANEIAFIKKLVEEIFKARREAYSIPSLEAVRLGSKLRTHLTRDATEELLKNLVDHRWIDYSSDGIYTLSTRSLLELRNYLQNEFGEEHYHTCTHCKDLVTLGIGCSNNPPGYGSRVPLGRER
;
A
#
# COMPACT_ATOMS: atom_id res chain seq x y z
N MET A 1 -7.66 -20.93 -20.53
CA MET A 1 -8.73 -21.31 -19.57
C MET A 1 -9.11 -20.21 -18.58
N TYR A 2 -8.35 -19.11 -18.45
CA TYR A 2 -8.74 -17.94 -17.63
C TYR A 2 -9.51 -16.85 -18.41
N ASP A 3 -9.53 -16.92 -19.73
CA ASP A 3 -9.85 -15.78 -20.60
C ASP A 3 -11.33 -15.35 -20.53
N GLU A 4 -12.24 -16.32 -20.54
CA GLU A 4 -13.68 -16.04 -20.47
C GLU A 4 -14.08 -15.47 -19.10
N ALA A 5 -13.50 -15.98 -18.02
CA ALA A 5 -13.75 -15.47 -16.66
C ALA A 5 -13.24 -14.03 -16.50
N THR A 6 -12.05 -13.72 -17.02
CA THR A 6 -11.49 -12.36 -16.98
C THR A 6 -12.39 -11.36 -17.71
N LYS A 7 -12.94 -11.75 -18.87
CA LYS A 7 -13.86 -10.90 -19.64
C LYS A 7 -15.13 -10.60 -18.85
N HIS A 8 -15.72 -11.59 -18.17
CA HIS A 8 -16.90 -11.36 -17.34
C HIS A 8 -16.62 -10.49 -16.12
N LEU A 9 -15.46 -10.67 -15.48
CA LEU A 9 -15.04 -9.86 -14.34
C LEU A 9 -14.81 -8.40 -14.73
N SER A 10 -14.25 -8.13 -15.92
CA SER A 10 -14.06 -6.75 -16.41
C SER A 10 -15.37 -5.97 -16.57
N MET A 11 -16.49 -6.65 -16.86
CA MET A 11 -17.82 -6.02 -16.92
C MET A 11 -18.32 -5.55 -15.55
N LEU A 12 -17.74 -6.08 -14.47
CA LEU A 12 -18.06 -5.73 -13.09
C LEU A 12 -16.99 -4.82 -12.45
N ASP A 13 -16.08 -4.27 -13.26
CA ASP A 13 -14.89 -3.55 -12.79
C ASP A 13 -14.05 -4.41 -11.83
N LEU A 14 -13.91 -5.71 -12.10
CA LEU A 14 -13.07 -6.64 -11.36
C LEU A 14 -11.96 -7.19 -12.25
N GLU A 15 -10.77 -7.37 -11.69
CA GLU A 15 -9.60 -7.89 -12.38
C GLU A 15 -8.91 -8.94 -11.51
N ILE A 16 -8.55 -10.09 -12.09
CA ILE A 16 -7.66 -11.05 -11.43
C ILE A 16 -6.23 -10.61 -11.67
N ARG A 17 -5.49 -10.31 -10.60
CA ARG A 17 -4.07 -9.97 -10.67
C ARG A 17 -3.21 -11.02 -9.99
N GLN A 18 -2.10 -11.32 -10.64
CA GLN A 18 -1.01 -12.07 -10.06
C GLN A 18 0.01 -11.08 -9.50
N PHE A 19 0.49 -11.35 -8.30
CA PHE A 19 1.51 -10.54 -7.64
C PHE A 19 2.46 -11.45 -6.89
N ARG A 20 3.70 -11.01 -6.68
CA ARG A 20 4.64 -11.72 -5.82
C ARG A 20 4.79 -10.89 -4.55
N ASP A 21 4.39 -11.46 -3.42
CA ASP A 21 4.54 -10.82 -2.12
C ASP A 21 6.00 -10.42 -1.92
N GLN A 22 6.26 -9.14 -1.67
CA GLN A 22 7.62 -8.59 -1.73
C GLN A 22 8.48 -9.03 -0.54
N GLN A 23 7.86 -9.47 0.56
CA GLN A 23 8.53 -9.93 1.78
C GLN A 23 8.80 -11.44 1.75
N SER A 24 7.77 -12.26 1.49
CA SER A 24 7.86 -13.73 1.48
C SER A 24 8.27 -14.32 0.14
N GLY A 25 8.14 -13.56 -0.96
CA GLY A 25 8.36 -14.04 -2.32
C GLY A 25 7.28 -15.00 -2.83
N GLN A 26 6.18 -15.21 -2.10
CA GLN A 26 5.11 -16.11 -2.51
C GLN A 26 4.25 -15.52 -3.63
N HIS A 27 3.74 -16.38 -4.50
CA HIS A 27 2.78 -15.97 -5.53
C HIS A 27 1.40 -15.78 -4.93
N VAL A 28 0.83 -14.60 -5.13
CA VAL A 28 -0.51 -14.20 -4.69
C VAL A 28 -1.38 -14.01 -5.92
N LEU A 29 -2.58 -14.59 -5.88
CA LEU A 29 -3.65 -14.32 -6.82
C LEU A 29 -4.71 -13.50 -6.09
N ALA A 30 -5.01 -12.30 -6.57
CA ALA A 30 -5.96 -11.41 -5.96
C ALA A 30 -7.05 -11.01 -6.95
N LEU A 31 -8.30 -10.98 -6.48
CA LEU A 31 -9.41 -10.35 -7.18
C LEU A 31 -9.47 -8.88 -6.78
N VAL A 32 -9.15 -8.00 -7.70
CA VAL A 32 -8.99 -6.56 -7.48
C VAL A 32 -10.10 -5.84 -8.22
N ASN A 33 -11.01 -5.22 -7.49
CA ASN A 33 -11.88 -4.20 -8.09
C ASN A 33 -11.04 -3.04 -8.70
N THR A 34 -11.38 -2.57 -9.89
CA THR A 34 -10.60 -1.60 -10.67
C THR A 34 -11.18 -0.18 -10.61
N LYS A 35 -12.31 0.03 -9.93
CA LYS A 35 -12.89 1.36 -9.73
C LYS A 35 -11.92 2.29 -9.00
N ALA A 36 -11.82 3.52 -9.50
CA ALA A 36 -10.90 4.54 -8.98
C ALA A 36 -11.14 4.88 -7.49
N ASP A 37 -12.38 4.79 -7.01
CA ASP A 37 -12.79 5.18 -5.65
C ASP A 37 -12.80 4.02 -4.64
N LYS A 38 -11.87 3.08 -4.76
CA LYS A 38 -11.79 1.93 -3.85
C LYS A 38 -11.51 2.25 -2.40
N LEU A 39 -10.69 3.28 -2.17
CA LEU A 39 -10.43 3.78 -0.82
C LEU A 39 -11.77 4.18 -0.15
N ILE A 40 -12.72 4.70 -0.94
CA ILE A 40 -14.06 5.10 -0.49
C ILE A 40 -15.00 3.88 -0.32
N GLN A 41 -14.90 2.86 -1.17
CA GLN A 41 -15.74 1.65 -1.04
C GLN A 41 -15.38 0.79 0.19
N GLY A 42 -14.08 0.59 0.45
CA GLY A 42 -13.61 -0.03 1.70
C GLY A 42 -13.87 0.83 2.94
N ALA A 43 -14.02 2.14 2.74
CA ALA A 43 -14.31 3.11 3.78
C ALA A 43 -15.78 3.21 4.21
N THR A 44 -16.70 2.40 3.67
CA THR A 44 -18.07 2.32 4.23
C THR A 44 -18.09 1.94 5.71
N ARG A 45 -16.99 1.38 6.24
CA ARG A 45 -16.81 1.03 7.66
C ARG A 45 -16.13 2.10 8.51
N TYR A 46 -15.54 3.13 7.89
CA TYR A 46 -14.74 4.14 8.58
C TYR A 46 -15.42 5.51 8.46
N THR A 47 -15.40 6.27 9.55
CA THR A 47 -15.87 7.65 9.60
C THR A 47 -14.99 8.57 8.75
N ALA A 48 -15.49 9.75 8.39
CA ALA A 48 -14.73 10.73 7.62
C ALA A 48 -13.38 11.11 8.27
N ASN A 49 -13.34 11.18 9.60
CA ASN A 49 -12.12 11.48 10.36
C ASN A 49 -11.10 10.33 10.29
N GLU A 50 -11.56 9.08 10.38
CA GLU A 50 -10.71 7.90 10.22
C GLU A 50 -10.19 7.78 8.78
N ILE A 51 -11.02 8.08 7.78
CA ILE A 51 -10.59 8.11 6.37
C ILE A 51 -9.50 9.17 6.16
N ALA A 52 -9.67 10.37 6.71
CA ALA A 52 -8.66 11.42 6.64
C ALA A 52 -7.35 10.99 7.30
N PHE A 53 -7.43 10.30 8.45
CA PHE A 53 -6.26 9.69 9.08
C PHE A 53 -5.61 8.62 8.21
N ILE A 54 -6.39 7.68 7.65
CA ILE A 54 -5.87 6.61 6.78
C ILE A 54 -5.14 7.20 5.57
N LYS A 55 -5.73 8.20 4.89
CA LYS A 55 -5.08 8.87 3.76
C LYS A 55 -3.75 9.50 4.18
N LYS A 56 -3.71 10.16 5.33
CA LYS A 56 -2.47 10.76 5.82
C LYS A 56 -1.43 9.71 6.24
N LEU A 57 -1.87 8.61 6.85
CA LEU A 57 -0.99 7.49 7.20
C LEU A 57 -0.35 6.89 5.93
N VAL A 58 -1.14 6.66 4.88
CA VAL A 58 -0.65 6.21 3.58
C VAL A 58 0.36 7.20 3.01
N GLU A 59 0.06 8.50 3.06
CA GLU A 59 0.99 9.55 2.61
C GLU A 59 2.32 9.52 3.35
N GLU A 60 2.33 9.46 4.69
CA GLU A 60 3.58 9.41 5.47
C GLU A 60 4.39 8.15 5.18
N ILE A 61 3.73 7.01 4.97
CA ILE A 61 4.39 5.75 4.58
C ILE A 61 5.03 5.91 3.19
N PHE A 62 4.28 6.42 2.19
CA PHE A 62 4.77 6.51 0.81
C PHE A 62 5.85 7.57 0.62
N LYS A 63 5.76 8.70 1.34
CA LYS A 63 6.74 9.80 1.32
C LYS A 63 7.88 9.61 2.32
N ALA A 64 7.99 8.43 2.92
CA ALA A 64 9.04 8.12 3.89
C ALA A 64 10.42 8.39 3.28
N ARG A 65 11.30 9.02 4.07
CA ARG A 65 12.65 9.37 3.62
C ARG A 65 13.42 8.13 3.19
N ARG A 66 14.29 8.29 2.19
CA ARG A 66 15.08 7.20 1.61
C ARG A 66 14.22 6.03 1.14
N GLU A 67 12.98 6.31 0.76
CA GLU A 67 12.06 5.32 0.18
C GLU A 67 11.83 4.13 1.13
N ALA A 68 11.77 4.41 2.44
CA ALA A 68 11.63 3.36 3.45
C ALA A 68 10.25 2.69 3.43
N TYR A 69 9.25 3.27 2.74
CA TYR A 69 7.86 2.79 2.65
C TYR A 69 7.29 2.29 3.97
N SER A 70 7.57 3.00 5.06
CA SER A 70 7.26 2.57 6.41
C SER A 70 7.17 3.75 7.37
N ILE A 71 6.48 3.53 8.49
CA ILE A 71 6.34 4.52 9.57
C ILE A 71 6.48 3.83 10.94
N PRO A 72 7.25 4.39 11.90
CA PRO A 72 7.28 3.89 13.27
C PRO A 72 5.91 4.01 13.95
N SER A 73 5.53 3.02 14.75
CA SER A 73 4.24 2.97 15.45
C SER A 73 3.94 4.20 16.29
N LEU A 74 4.93 4.68 17.05
CA LEU A 74 4.78 5.88 17.87
C LEU A 74 4.48 7.13 17.03
N GLU A 75 5.05 7.21 15.83
CA GLU A 75 4.79 8.31 14.91
C GLU A 75 3.40 8.21 14.28
N ALA A 76 2.99 7.00 13.90
CA ALA A 76 1.64 6.73 13.39
C ALA A 76 0.55 7.09 14.42
N VAL A 77 0.74 6.77 15.70
CA VAL A 77 -0.20 7.15 16.77
C VAL A 77 -0.26 8.67 16.95
N ARG A 78 0.91 9.35 16.94
CA ARG A 78 0.98 10.82 17.05
C ARG A 78 0.30 11.53 15.87
N LEU A 79 0.25 10.90 14.71
CA LEU A 79 -0.40 11.44 13.52
C LEU A 79 -1.90 11.71 13.75
N GLY A 80 -2.57 10.84 14.50
CA GLY A 80 -4.00 10.96 14.83
C GLY A 80 -4.33 12.24 15.58
N SER A 81 -3.44 12.67 16.48
CA SER A 81 -3.59 13.92 17.24
C SER A 81 -3.17 15.17 16.45
N LYS A 82 -2.29 15.04 15.45
CA LYS A 82 -1.81 16.16 14.62
C LYS A 82 -2.84 16.59 13.59
N LEU A 83 -3.54 15.62 13.01
CA LEU A 83 -4.66 15.88 12.14
C LEU A 83 -5.75 16.53 12.98
N ARG A 84 -6.37 17.61 12.49
CA ARG A 84 -7.55 18.22 13.13
C ARG A 84 -8.79 17.32 13.05
N THR A 85 -8.61 16.00 12.95
CA THR A 85 -9.61 14.94 12.86
C THR A 85 -10.20 14.56 14.22
N HIS A 86 -9.72 15.17 15.32
CA HIS A 86 -10.20 14.92 16.69
C HIS A 86 -10.10 13.45 17.14
N LEU A 87 -9.28 12.61 16.50
CA LEU A 87 -9.06 11.25 16.98
C LEU A 87 -8.23 11.27 18.27
N THR A 88 -8.74 10.61 19.31
CA THR A 88 -7.98 10.39 20.53
C THR A 88 -6.84 9.41 20.27
N ARG A 89 -5.83 9.41 21.16
CA ARG A 89 -4.72 8.46 21.07
C ARG A 89 -5.22 7.02 21.05
N ASP A 90 -6.11 6.68 21.97
CA ASP A 90 -6.63 5.31 22.12
C ASP A 90 -7.48 4.91 20.90
N ALA A 91 -8.31 5.83 20.36
CA ALA A 91 -9.05 5.58 19.13
C ALA A 91 -8.13 5.39 17.91
N THR A 92 -7.00 6.11 17.88
CA THR A 92 -5.99 5.96 16.81
C THR A 92 -5.30 4.60 16.90
N GLU A 93 -4.93 4.17 18.11
CA GLU A 93 -4.35 2.84 18.36
C GLU A 93 -5.32 1.72 17.96
N GLU A 94 -6.60 1.85 18.30
CA GLU A 94 -7.66 0.91 17.90
C GLU A 94 -7.84 0.87 16.38
N LEU A 95 -7.88 2.04 15.71
CA LEU A 95 -7.96 2.11 14.26
C LEU A 95 -6.75 1.45 13.58
N LEU A 96 -5.53 1.71 14.05
CA LEU A 96 -4.33 1.07 13.53
C LEU A 96 -4.38 -0.45 13.68
N LYS A 97 -4.85 -0.95 14.83
CA LYS A 97 -5.08 -2.38 15.04
C LYS A 97 -6.10 -2.94 14.05
N ASN A 98 -7.22 -2.27 13.86
CA ASN A 98 -8.25 -2.67 12.90
C ASN A 98 -7.71 -2.72 11.46
N LEU A 99 -6.82 -1.78 11.09
CA LEU A 99 -6.17 -1.79 9.77
C LEU A 99 -5.22 -2.99 9.61
N VAL A 100 -4.54 -3.41 10.68
CA VAL A 100 -3.74 -4.65 10.68
C VAL A 100 -4.63 -5.89 10.55
N ASP A 101 -5.66 -5.99 11.38
CA ASP A 101 -6.57 -7.14 11.43
C ASP A 101 -7.29 -7.33 10.07
N HIS A 102 -7.65 -6.23 9.41
CA HIS A 102 -8.25 -6.25 8.07
C HIS A 102 -7.25 -6.35 6.91
N ARG A 103 -5.95 -6.50 7.21
CA ARG A 103 -4.86 -6.60 6.22
C ARG A 103 -4.80 -5.39 5.28
N TRP A 104 -4.94 -4.18 5.80
CA TRP A 104 -4.60 -2.97 5.07
C TRP A 104 -3.14 -2.59 5.31
N ILE A 105 -2.67 -2.72 6.54
CA ILE A 105 -1.26 -2.51 6.90
C ILE A 105 -0.71 -3.76 7.56
N ASP A 106 0.60 -3.96 7.47
CA ASP A 106 1.32 -4.96 8.23
C ASP A 106 2.12 -4.27 9.35
N TYR A 107 2.29 -4.98 10.47
CA TYR A 107 3.02 -4.52 11.64
C TYR A 107 4.19 -5.46 11.95
N SER A 108 5.40 -4.92 12.01
CA SER A 108 6.61 -5.70 12.31
C SER A 108 6.88 -5.82 13.81
N SER A 109 7.68 -6.82 14.20
CA SER A 109 8.20 -6.95 15.58
C SER A 109 9.02 -5.74 16.04
N ASP A 110 9.59 -4.99 15.10
CA ASP A 110 10.38 -3.78 15.37
C ASP A 110 9.50 -2.54 15.59
N GLY A 111 8.17 -2.71 15.61
CA GLY A 111 7.23 -1.64 15.89
C GLY A 111 6.99 -0.71 14.71
N ILE A 112 7.10 -1.21 13.47
CA ILE A 112 6.98 -0.43 12.24
C ILE A 112 5.74 -0.88 11.46
N TYR A 113 5.00 0.09 10.92
CA TYR A 113 3.89 -0.16 10.00
C TYR A 113 4.33 -0.01 8.54
N THR A 114 3.84 -0.92 7.69
CA THR A 114 4.01 -0.88 6.22
C THR A 114 2.67 -1.15 5.54
N LEU A 115 2.52 -0.78 4.27
CA LEU A 115 1.35 -1.20 3.51
C LEU A 115 1.42 -2.68 3.19
N SER A 116 0.32 -3.38 3.44
CA SER A 116 0.23 -4.81 3.12
C SER A 116 0.14 -5.07 1.61
N THR A 117 0.43 -6.30 1.21
CA THR A 117 0.26 -6.76 -0.18
C THR A 117 -1.15 -6.53 -0.71
N ARG A 118 -2.18 -6.69 0.13
CA ARG A 118 -3.57 -6.38 -0.25
C ARG A 118 -3.72 -4.90 -0.62
N SER A 119 -3.22 -3.99 0.22
CA SER A 119 -3.29 -2.54 -0.05
C SER A 119 -2.57 -2.15 -1.32
N LEU A 120 -1.36 -2.69 -1.55
CA LEU A 120 -0.58 -2.37 -2.75
C LEU A 120 -1.31 -2.79 -4.04
N LEU A 121 -2.06 -3.90 -3.98
CA LEU A 121 -2.86 -4.37 -5.12
C LEU A 121 -4.16 -3.60 -5.30
N GLU A 122 -4.91 -3.43 -4.21
CA GLU A 122 -6.22 -2.80 -4.23
C GLU A 122 -6.15 -1.30 -4.51
N LEU A 123 -5.13 -0.62 -3.99
CA LEU A 123 -4.98 0.83 -4.10
C LEU A 123 -3.98 1.23 -5.18
N ARG A 124 -3.48 0.30 -6.01
CA ARG A 124 -2.45 0.56 -7.04
C ARG A 124 -2.69 1.85 -7.82
N ASN A 125 -3.89 1.99 -8.40
CA ASN A 125 -4.26 3.14 -9.23
C ASN A 125 -4.29 4.44 -8.40
N TYR A 126 -4.84 4.39 -7.20
CA TYR A 126 -4.85 5.53 -6.29
C TYR A 126 -3.42 5.97 -5.94
N LEU A 127 -2.57 5.02 -5.53
CA LEU A 127 -1.18 5.28 -5.14
C LEU A 127 -0.39 5.87 -6.31
N GLN A 128 -0.56 5.33 -7.52
CA GLN A 128 0.11 5.85 -8.71
C GLN A 128 -0.31 7.28 -9.03
N ASN A 129 -1.62 7.56 -8.99
CA ASN A 129 -2.16 8.87 -9.32
C ASN A 129 -1.81 9.93 -8.27
N GLU A 130 -1.84 9.57 -6.99
CA GLU A 130 -1.59 10.50 -5.88
C GLU A 130 -0.11 10.86 -5.73
N PHE A 131 0.78 9.87 -5.92
CA PHE A 131 2.19 10.01 -5.55
C PHE A 131 3.16 10.16 -6.74
N GLY A 132 2.72 9.83 -7.96
CA GLY A 132 3.48 10.03 -9.18
C GLY A 132 4.87 9.37 -9.18
N GLU A 133 5.71 9.71 -10.16
CA GLU A 133 7.04 9.08 -10.34
C GLU A 133 8.02 9.36 -9.20
N GLU A 134 7.77 10.41 -8.40
CA GLU A 134 8.63 10.81 -7.28
C GLU A 134 8.63 9.77 -6.15
N HIS A 135 7.48 9.16 -5.87
CA HIS A 135 7.34 8.19 -4.76
C HIS A 135 6.68 6.87 -5.18
N TYR A 136 6.19 6.74 -6.41
CA TYR A 136 5.66 5.48 -6.94
C TYR A 136 6.71 4.81 -7.82
N HIS A 137 7.50 3.92 -7.23
CA HIS A 137 8.59 3.25 -7.92
C HIS A 137 8.18 1.86 -8.42
N THR A 138 8.59 1.51 -9.63
CA THR A 138 8.25 0.22 -10.24
C THR A 138 9.47 -0.65 -10.50
N CYS A 139 9.25 -1.96 -10.51
CA CYS A 139 10.26 -2.94 -10.83
C CYS A 139 10.64 -2.83 -12.30
N THR A 140 11.93 -2.82 -12.61
CA THR A 140 12.42 -2.73 -13.98
C THR A 140 11.97 -3.92 -14.84
N HIS A 141 11.78 -5.10 -14.23
CA HIS A 141 11.45 -6.34 -14.92
C HIS A 141 9.93 -6.62 -15.00
N CYS A 142 9.16 -6.55 -13.90
CA CYS A 142 7.71 -6.83 -13.95
C CYS A 142 6.84 -5.58 -14.06
N LYS A 143 7.41 -4.38 -13.95
CA LYS A 143 6.67 -3.10 -13.99
C LYS A 143 5.63 -2.92 -12.88
N ASP A 144 5.62 -3.79 -11.87
CA ASP A 144 4.81 -3.64 -10.67
C ASP A 144 5.47 -2.74 -9.64
N LEU A 145 4.66 -2.15 -8.76
CA LEU A 145 5.10 -1.33 -7.64
C LEU A 145 6.11 -2.09 -6.76
N VAL A 146 7.19 -1.41 -6.39
CA VAL A 146 8.22 -1.91 -5.47
C VAL A 146 8.29 -0.99 -4.27
N THR A 147 7.91 -1.52 -3.11
CA THR A 147 8.02 -0.87 -1.80
C THR A 147 9.08 -1.55 -0.93
N LEU A 148 9.46 -2.79 -1.25
CA LEU A 148 10.54 -3.54 -0.61
C LEU A 148 11.43 -4.13 -1.71
N GLY A 149 12.62 -3.55 -1.90
CA GLY A 149 13.50 -3.95 -2.98
C GLY A 149 14.88 -3.33 -2.89
N ILE A 150 15.74 -3.74 -3.82
CA ILE A 150 17.09 -3.19 -3.98
C ILE A 150 17.07 -2.28 -5.20
N GLY A 151 17.60 -1.07 -5.03
CA GLY A 151 17.89 -0.12 -6.10
C GLY A 151 19.40 -0.04 -6.33
N CYS A 152 19.83 0.16 -7.58
CA CYS A 152 21.24 0.43 -7.87
C CYS A 152 21.67 1.77 -7.24
N SER A 153 22.76 1.76 -6.47
CA SER A 153 23.31 2.92 -5.75
C SER A 153 23.87 4.04 -6.64
N ASN A 154 24.09 3.77 -7.93
CA ASN A 154 24.75 4.69 -8.87
C ASN A 154 23.78 5.47 -9.78
N ASN A 155 22.47 5.32 -9.63
CA ASN A 155 21.54 6.05 -10.50
C ASN A 155 20.93 7.28 -9.81
N PRO A 156 20.69 8.37 -10.56
CA PRO A 156 19.96 9.52 -10.06
C PRO A 156 18.55 9.12 -9.58
N PRO A 157 17.95 9.90 -8.66
CA PRO A 157 16.59 9.67 -8.19
C PRO A 157 15.63 9.49 -9.38
N GLY A 158 14.85 8.42 -9.36
CA GLY A 158 13.86 8.10 -10.42
C GLY A 158 14.34 7.17 -11.54
N TYR A 159 15.64 6.89 -11.69
CA TYR A 159 16.16 6.05 -12.78
C TYR A 159 16.87 4.76 -12.34
N GLY A 160 16.87 4.42 -11.05
CA GLY A 160 17.48 3.18 -10.54
C GLY A 160 16.77 1.92 -11.03
N SER A 161 17.54 0.90 -11.44
CA SER A 161 16.98 -0.44 -11.62
C SER A 161 16.52 -0.97 -10.27
N ARG A 162 15.23 -1.34 -10.16
CA ARG A 162 14.61 -1.80 -8.91
C ARG A 162 14.06 -3.21 -9.07
N VAL A 163 14.36 -4.06 -8.10
CA VAL A 163 13.83 -5.42 -8.01
C VAL A 163 13.34 -5.73 -6.60
N PRO A 164 12.21 -6.45 -6.44
CA PRO A 164 11.76 -6.89 -5.11
C PRO A 164 12.78 -7.83 -4.45
N LEU A 165 12.95 -7.72 -3.13
CA LEU A 165 13.85 -8.58 -2.34
C LEU A 165 13.55 -10.08 -2.53
N GLY A 166 12.28 -10.45 -2.60
CA GLY A 166 11.85 -11.84 -2.77
C GLY A 166 12.17 -12.47 -4.13
N ARG A 167 12.88 -11.79 -5.06
CA ARG A 167 13.16 -12.27 -6.42
C ARG A 167 14.61 -12.74 -6.64
N GLU A 168 15.48 -12.67 -5.64
CA GLU A 168 16.92 -13.01 -5.75
C GLU A 168 17.25 -14.52 -5.70
N ARG A 169 16.31 -15.41 -6.06
CA ARG A 169 16.58 -16.85 -6.21
C ARG A 169 15.88 -17.43 -7.42
#